data_AF-A0A2N8TKG0-F1
#
_entry.id   AF-A0A2N8TKG0-F1
#
_cell.length_a   1.000
_cell.length_b   1.000
_cell.length_c   1.000
_cell.angle_alpha   90.00
_cell.angle_beta   90.00
_cell.angle_gamma   90.00
#
_symmetry.space_group_name_H-M   'P 1'
#
loop_
_entity.id
_entity.type
_entity.pdbx_description
1 polymer ?
#
loop_
_entity_poly.entity_id
_entity_poly.type
_entity_poly.pdbx_seq_one_letter_code
_entity_poly.pdbx_strand_id
1 'polypeptide(L)'
;MQPGTSTNATVLDSATRERTRVLLLFSLSGRLRPRDTALGALVDRYDYGRFAPHLMTSQDVLPLPVLDERVAPRRLRLPHGDHGLGLASLRILVVTTPRGDAALVVDCAFAGETTAGDLAVWLASTCFDRERIELDDRPILQTLAAQLGGRPLALGQNVHQLVFPGGRLQRELLSADEARKAILLNEIVYRGRMPWNPATPYDASLAPHVRNHGLTLSALGRGVSVQTGWAPHVENGLALVAVGMISALSVLQRTRLAAFAMMKANEQALTDSPTEIRSLISRLSAGVNELQLDLAFGVEAYVDSLLIPEMVTEAFQSSLGDALGIRDSLENSARMVERLTSVISTRSAALDAELAERDDRRDRTVSGLVAAATLIALPPTLLLAFFGVNGTNVDDQRSILDLRAYGTAYALAWLPFVVLVVIGWVLLRRVSTRSGSLLPAPDDAFAPVPPPRSPSGNRRP
;
A
#
# COMPACT_ATOMS: atom_id res chain seq x y z
N MET A 1 18.02 32.12 19.97
CA MET A 1 18.16 30.96 20.86
C MET A 1 18.43 31.51 22.24
N GLN A 2 17.47 31.41 23.15
CA GLN A 2 17.58 31.79 24.56
C GLN A 2 17.12 30.56 25.35
N PRO A 3 17.89 30.07 26.33
CA PRO A 3 17.50 28.92 27.13
C PRO A 3 16.50 29.39 28.19
N GLY A 4 15.23 29.03 28.00
CA GLY A 4 14.18 29.23 29.01
C GLY A 4 14.23 28.11 30.02
N THR A 5 14.66 28.43 31.23
CA THR A 5 14.57 27.60 32.44
C THR A 5 13.14 27.10 32.67
N SER A 6 12.98 25.78 32.77
CA SER A 6 11.73 25.12 33.13
C SER A 6 11.35 25.42 34.59
N THR A 7 10.57 26.47 34.82
CA THR A 7 9.82 26.63 36.07
C THR A 7 8.51 25.85 35.96
N ASN A 8 8.24 24.99 36.95
CA ASN A 8 7.01 24.22 37.18
C ASN A 8 5.77 25.13 37.40
N ALA A 9 5.46 26.00 36.45
CA ALA A 9 4.15 26.64 36.35
C ALA A 9 3.24 25.69 35.57
N THR A 10 2.00 25.51 36.05
CA THR A 10 0.93 24.84 35.29
C THR A 10 0.77 25.55 33.95
N VAL A 11 1.36 24.99 32.90
CA VAL A 11 1.23 25.52 31.53
C VAL A 11 -0.21 25.31 31.11
N LEU A 12 -0.94 26.40 30.88
CA LEU A 12 -2.31 26.34 30.37
C LEU A 12 -2.28 25.81 28.94
N ASP A 13 -3.17 24.85 28.65
CA ASP A 13 -3.34 24.31 27.30
C ASP A 13 -4.14 25.25 26.39
N SER A 14 -4.81 26.26 26.95
CA SER A 14 -5.47 27.32 26.19
C SER A 14 -4.63 28.59 26.14
N ALA A 15 -4.63 29.26 24.97
CA ALA A 15 -3.94 30.52 24.78
C ALA A 15 -4.59 31.37 23.67
N THR A 16 -4.21 32.65 23.66
CA THR A 16 -4.47 33.52 22.51
C THR A 16 -3.21 33.61 21.65
N ARG A 17 -3.41 33.72 20.33
CA ARG A 17 -2.34 33.80 19.36
C ARG A 17 -2.43 35.15 18.65
N GLU A 18 -1.32 35.86 18.50
CA GLU A 18 -1.32 37.16 17.83
C GLU A 18 -1.51 37.04 16.31
N ARG A 19 -0.93 35.99 15.70
CA ARG A 19 -0.84 35.82 14.26
C ARG A 19 -1.42 34.48 13.82
N THR A 20 -2.25 34.49 12.79
CA THR A 20 -2.71 33.23 12.18
C THR A 20 -1.53 32.44 11.64
N ARG A 21 -1.47 31.15 12.00
CA ARG A 21 -0.50 30.17 11.49
C ARG A 21 -1.22 29.14 10.64
N VAL A 22 -0.61 28.73 9.54
CA VAL A 22 -1.13 27.70 8.66
C VAL A 22 -0.02 26.71 8.35
N LEU A 23 -0.32 25.43 8.50
CA LEU A 23 0.52 24.34 8.05
C LEU A 23 -0.08 23.76 6.77
N LEU A 24 0.68 23.80 5.69
CA LEU A 24 0.37 23.05 4.48
C LEU A 24 1.08 21.70 4.56
N LEU A 25 0.31 20.62 4.58
CA LEU A 25 0.82 19.25 4.64
C LEU A 25 0.57 18.60 3.29
N PHE A 26 1.66 18.31 2.58
CA PHE A 26 1.62 17.62 1.30
C PHE A 26 2.32 16.28 1.42
N SER A 27 1.70 15.22 0.95
CA SER A 27 2.45 13.99 0.71
C SER A 27 3.36 14.13 -0.50
N LEU A 28 4.52 13.50 -0.44
CA LEU A 28 5.45 13.42 -1.57
C LEU A 28 5.45 12.00 -2.11
N SER A 29 5.51 11.87 -3.44
CA SER A 29 5.66 10.59 -4.10
C SER A 29 7.08 10.06 -3.95
N GLY A 30 7.21 8.77 -3.66
CA GLY A 30 8.50 8.09 -3.58
C GLY A 30 8.97 7.87 -2.15
N ARG A 31 10.06 7.10 -2.00
CA ARG A 31 10.70 6.84 -0.71
C ARG A 31 12.00 7.63 -0.59
N LEU A 32 12.09 8.50 0.39
CA LEU A 32 13.32 9.14 0.85
C LEU A 32 13.81 8.34 2.04
N ARG A 33 14.86 7.52 1.85
CA ARG A 33 15.42 6.80 3.00
C ARG A 33 15.95 7.83 4.00
N PRO A 34 15.66 7.67 5.31
CA PRO A 34 16.34 8.45 6.32
C PRO A 34 17.84 8.21 6.12
N ARG A 35 18.60 9.26 5.82
CA ARG A 35 20.05 9.22 6.05
C ARG A 35 20.25 9.41 7.56
N ASP A 36 21.44 9.08 8.06
CA ASP A 36 21.91 9.64 9.32
C ASP A 36 21.91 11.16 9.15
N THR A 37 20.81 11.78 9.53
CA THR A 37 20.55 13.19 9.30
C THR A 37 21.11 13.92 10.49
N ALA A 38 21.99 14.88 10.25
CA ALA A 38 22.50 15.79 11.29
C ALA A 38 21.39 16.68 11.91
N LEU A 39 20.13 16.50 11.48
CA LEU A 39 18.98 17.27 11.92
C LEU A 39 18.37 16.75 13.24
N GLY A 40 18.79 15.60 13.77
CA GLY A 40 18.28 15.10 15.05
C GLY A 40 16.79 14.74 15.01
N ALA A 41 16.15 14.63 16.17
CA ALA A 41 14.76 14.20 16.28
C ALA A 41 13.78 15.33 15.92
N LEU A 42 12.59 14.97 15.43
CA LEU A 42 11.51 15.94 15.19
C LEU A 42 11.08 16.65 16.48
N VAL A 43 11.18 15.95 17.62
CA VAL A 43 10.87 16.48 18.95
C VAL A 43 11.72 17.70 19.31
N ASP A 44 12.95 17.80 18.78
CA ASP A 44 13.85 18.93 19.01
C ASP A 44 13.53 20.15 18.13
N ARG A 45 12.63 20.00 17.14
CA ARG A 45 12.35 21.01 16.11
C ARG A 45 11.20 21.94 16.45
N TYR A 46 10.34 21.55 17.39
CA TYR A 46 9.22 22.34 17.88
C TYR A 46 9.15 22.25 19.40
N ASP A 47 8.54 23.25 20.02
CA ASP A 47 8.24 23.19 21.44
C ASP A 47 6.95 22.37 21.63
N TYR A 48 7.11 21.18 22.20
CA TYR A 48 5.99 20.29 22.53
C TYR A 48 5.56 20.41 24.00
N GLY A 49 6.21 21.28 24.79
CA GLY A 49 5.88 21.53 26.19
C GLY A 49 5.72 20.24 26.98
N ARG A 50 4.55 20.06 27.62
CA ARG A 50 4.24 18.87 28.42
C ARG A 50 4.20 17.55 27.64
N PHE A 51 4.10 17.58 26.31
CA PHE A 51 4.09 16.38 25.47
C PHE A 51 5.49 15.88 25.10
N ALA A 52 6.53 16.69 25.30
CA ALA A 52 7.88 16.34 24.90
C ALA A 52 8.37 14.99 25.47
N PRO A 53 8.17 14.65 26.77
CA PRO A 53 8.62 13.37 27.32
C PRO A 53 7.99 12.15 26.62
N HIS A 54 6.69 12.21 26.30
CA HIS A 54 5.98 11.12 25.61
C HIS A 54 6.52 10.92 24.19
N LEU A 55 6.81 12.02 23.50
CA LEU A 55 7.36 12.00 22.16
C LEU A 55 8.81 11.50 22.12
N MET A 56 9.62 11.82 23.14
CA MET A 56 10.98 11.31 23.24
C MET A 56 11.01 9.79 23.41
N THR A 57 10.09 9.22 24.21
CA THR A 57 9.98 7.75 24.35
C THR A 57 9.58 7.07 23.05
N SER A 58 8.84 7.76 22.18
CA SER A 58 8.32 7.22 20.93
C SER A 58 9.09 7.70 19.69
N GLN A 59 10.29 8.26 19.86
CA GLN A 59 11.01 8.94 18.78
C GLN A 59 11.27 8.06 17.55
N ASP A 60 11.48 6.75 17.74
CA ASP A 60 11.84 5.81 16.68
C ASP A 60 10.68 5.54 15.69
N VAL A 61 9.45 5.83 16.11
CA VAL A 61 8.25 5.71 15.28
C VAL A 61 7.79 7.06 14.73
N LEU A 62 8.42 8.17 15.15
CA LEU A 62 8.10 9.51 14.62
C LEU A 62 8.71 9.74 13.23
N PRO A 63 8.08 10.59 12.40
CA PRO A 63 8.71 11.05 11.18
C PRO A 63 10.02 11.80 11.48
N LEU A 64 11.07 11.48 10.73
CA LEU A 64 12.40 12.06 10.86
C LEU A 64 12.58 13.25 9.91
N PRO A 65 13.11 14.40 10.38
CA PRO A 65 13.37 15.54 9.51
C PRO A 65 14.54 15.25 8.56
N VAL A 66 14.32 15.41 7.26
CA VAL A 66 15.37 15.32 6.21
C VAL A 66 15.75 16.68 5.64
N LEU A 67 14.90 17.69 5.80
CA LEU A 67 15.18 19.08 5.49
C LEU A 67 14.44 19.98 6.48
N ASP A 68 15.08 21.00 7.01
CA ASP A 68 14.46 22.01 7.87
C ASP A 68 15.07 23.38 7.59
N GLU A 69 14.34 24.21 6.84
CA GLU A 69 14.81 25.52 6.40
C GLU A 69 13.84 26.63 6.81
N ARG A 70 14.40 27.69 7.42
CA ARG A 70 13.70 28.96 7.57
C ARG A 70 13.98 29.82 6.36
N VAL A 71 12.93 30.22 5.67
CA VAL A 71 13.00 30.90 4.38
C VAL A 71 12.43 32.30 4.53
N ALA A 72 13.04 33.26 3.83
CA ALA A 72 12.49 34.61 3.78
C ALA A 72 11.10 34.58 3.09
N PRO A 73 10.03 35.14 3.70
CA PRO A 73 8.68 35.05 3.15
C PRO A 73 8.53 35.42 1.68
N ARG A 74 9.26 36.46 1.24
CA ARG A 74 9.30 36.95 -0.15
C ARG A 74 9.78 35.94 -1.20
N ARG A 75 10.42 34.84 -0.78
CA ARG A 75 10.93 33.80 -1.68
C ARG A 75 9.83 32.85 -2.13
N LEU A 76 8.74 32.73 -1.37
CA LEU A 76 7.59 31.92 -1.74
C LEU A 76 6.67 32.74 -2.64
N ARG A 77 6.30 32.18 -3.79
CA ARG A 77 5.33 32.79 -4.70
C ARG A 77 4.18 31.83 -4.95
N LEU A 78 2.97 32.36 -4.83
CA LEU A 78 1.74 31.64 -5.12
C LEU A 78 1.23 32.00 -6.52
N PRO A 79 0.57 31.04 -7.21
CA PRO A 79 0.16 31.21 -8.60
C PRO A 79 -0.84 32.35 -8.84
N HIS A 80 -1.58 32.75 -7.81
CA HIS A 80 -2.58 33.83 -7.87
C HIS A 80 -2.26 34.99 -6.91
N GLY A 81 -1.00 35.10 -6.50
CA GLY A 81 -0.53 36.11 -5.54
C GLY A 81 -0.90 35.79 -4.10
N ASP A 82 -0.65 36.75 -3.20
CA ASP A 82 -0.74 36.55 -1.75
C ASP A 82 -2.16 36.72 -1.20
N HIS A 83 -3.14 37.05 -2.05
CA HIS A 83 -4.55 37.25 -1.66
C HIS A 83 -4.73 38.27 -0.51
N GLY A 84 -3.89 39.31 -0.47
CA GLY A 84 -3.92 40.30 0.60
C GLY A 84 -3.25 39.84 1.91
N LEU A 85 -2.72 38.62 1.98
CA LEU A 85 -2.10 38.04 3.16
C LEU A 85 -0.56 38.11 3.09
N GLY A 86 0.03 39.05 3.82
CA GLY A 86 1.49 39.10 3.97
C GLY A 86 2.01 38.05 4.94
N LEU A 87 2.97 37.23 4.50
CA LEU A 87 3.66 36.25 5.35
C LEU A 87 4.70 36.94 6.26
N ALA A 88 4.62 36.70 7.56
CA ALA A 88 5.62 37.10 8.56
C ALA A 88 6.78 36.10 8.65
N SER A 89 6.49 34.82 8.52
CA SER A 89 7.48 33.75 8.60
C SER A 89 7.09 32.58 7.73
N LEU A 90 8.12 31.93 7.20
CA LEU A 90 8.01 30.74 6.38
C LEU A 90 9.07 29.74 6.83
N ARG A 91 8.65 28.52 7.16
CA ARG A 91 9.54 27.39 7.41
C ARG A 91 9.11 26.23 6.52
N ILE A 92 10.08 25.63 5.85
CA ILE A 92 9.88 24.45 5.02
C ILE A 92 10.57 23.28 5.71
N LEU A 93 9.80 22.24 5.99
CA LEU A 93 10.24 21.03 6.63
C LEU A 93 9.86 19.85 5.74
N VAL A 94 10.83 19.00 5.40
CA VAL A 94 10.54 17.69 4.79
C VAL A 94 10.83 16.64 5.83
N VAL A 95 9.84 15.80 6.11
CA VAL A 95 9.97 14.66 7.03
C VAL A 95 9.82 13.36 6.27
N THR A 96 10.40 12.30 6.81
CA THR A 96 10.23 10.94 6.31
C THR A 96 9.81 10.00 7.42
N THR A 97 8.85 9.11 7.17
CA THR A 97 8.59 7.98 8.09
C THR A 97 9.81 7.05 8.17
N PRO A 98 9.91 6.18 9.19
CA PRO A 98 10.95 5.15 9.25
C PRO A 98 11.00 4.23 8.01
N ARG A 99 9.88 4.05 7.31
CA ARG A 99 9.79 3.29 6.04
C ARG A 99 10.24 4.09 4.81
N GLY A 100 10.54 5.38 4.98
CA GLY A 100 11.03 6.27 3.95
C GLY A 100 9.96 7.14 3.29
N ASP A 101 8.75 7.23 3.84
CA ASP A 101 7.66 7.96 3.20
C ASP A 101 7.73 9.44 3.51
N ALA A 102 7.86 10.24 2.46
CA ALA A 102 8.15 11.65 2.60
C ALA A 102 6.88 12.52 2.64
N ALA A 103 6.88 13.51 3.52
CA ALA A 103 5.87 14.56 3.58
C ALA A 103 6.56 15.94 3.63
N LEU A 104 5.99 16.89 2.89
CA LEU A 104 6.37 18.29 2.91
C LEU A 104 5.43 19.05 3.84
N VAL A 105 6.01 19.77 4.80
CA VAL A 105 5.33 20.68 5.71
C VAL A 105 5.80 22.09 5.40
N VAL A 106 4.87 22.96 5.02
CA VAL A 106 5.12 24.39 4.86
C VAL A 106 4.41 25.13 5.99
N ASP A 107 5.18 25.60 6.97
CA ASP A 107 4.69 26.30 8.15
C ASP A 107 4.77 27.82 7.92
N CYS A 108 3.60 28.43 7.82
CA CYS A 108 3.40 29.84 7.49
C CYS A 108 2.79 30.57 8.68
N ALA A 109 3.25 31.78 8.97
CA ALA A 109 2.53 32.71 9.84
C ALA A 109 2.34 34.06 9.14
N PHE A 110 1.19 34.69 9.33
CA PHE A 110 0.82 35.95 8.67
C PHE A 110 1.13 37.17 9.53
N ALA A 111 1.61 38.25 8.92
CA ALA A 111 2.08 39.46 9.60
C ALA A 111 0.96 40.41 10.04
N GLY A 112 -0.20 40.36 9.37
CA GLY A 112 -1.35 41.24 9.61
C GLY A 112 -2.60 40.50 10.04
N GLU A 113 -3.72 41.25 10.08
CA GLU A 113 -5.04 40.64 10.30
C GLU A 113 -5.40 39.72 9.13
N THR A 114 -5.85 38.52 9.45
CA THR A 114 -6.36 37.56 8.46
C THR A 114 -7.87 37.51 8.56
N THR A 115 -8.58 37.66 7.44
CA THR A 115 -10.03 37.38 7.39
C THR A 115 -10.28 35.93 6.96
N ALA A 116 -11.47 35.40 7.28
CA ALA A 116 -11.84 34.05 6.84
C ALA A 116 -11.85 33.92 5.30
N GLY A 117 -12.30 34.96 4.59
CA GLY A 117 -12.38 34.98 3.13
C GLY A 117 -11.00 35.00 2.46
N ASP A 118 -10.10 35.89 2.87
CA ASP A 118 -8.75 35.96 2.29
C ASP A 118 -7.98 34.66 2.55
N LEU A 119 -8.14 34.10 3.76
CA LEU A 119 -7.56 32.83 4.13
C LEU A 119 -8.13 31.68 3.30
N ALA A 120 -9.45 31.64 3.07
CA ALA A 120 -10.08 30.60 2.26
C ALA A 120 -9.55 30.58 0.83
N VAL A 121 -9.39 31.76 0.20
CA VAL A 121 -8.83 31.86 -1.16
C VAL A 121 -7.36 31.43 -1.18
N TRP A 122 -6.58 31.83 -0.17
CA TRP A 122 -5.19 31.40 -0.03
C TRP A 122 -5.05 29.88 0.15
N LEU A 123 -5.91 29.27 0.98
CA LEU A 123 -5.98 27.82 1.16
C LEU A 123 -6.41 27.11 -0.13
N ALA A 124 -7.34 27.68 -0.90
CA ALA A 124 -7.74 27.16 -2.20
C ALA A 124 -6.56 27.16 -3.18
N SER A 125 -5.86 28.29 -3.33
CA SER A 125 -4.73 28.40 -4.24
C SER A 125 -3.58 27.45 -3.88
N THR A 126 -3.30 27.26 -2.59
CA THR A 126 -2.25 26.35 -2.12
C THR A 126 -2.65 24.87 -2.15
N CYS A 127 -3.94 24.56 -2.34
CA CYS A 127 -4.44 23.19 -2.48
C CYS A 127 -4.59 22.78 -3.96
N PHE A 128 -5.32 23.59 -4.75
CA PHE A 128 -5.68 23.26 -6.13
C PHE A 128 -4.54 23.50 -7.11
N ASP A 129 -3.78 24.59 -6.93
CA ASP A 129 -2.65 24.95 -7.79
C ASP A 129 -1.30 24.66 -7.13
N ARG A 130 -1.26 23.67 -6.24
CA ARG A 130 -0.07 23.33 -5.44
C ARG A 130 1.19 23.01 -6.25
N GLU A 131 1.04 22.50 -7.46
CA GLU A 131 2.16 22.23 -8.37
C GLU A 131 2.82 23.50 -8.92
N ARG A 132 2.11 24.63 -8.87
CA ARG A 132 2.54 25.94 -9.35
C ARG A 132 3.09 26.82 -8.22
N ILE A 133 3.26 26.27 -7.01
CA ILE A 133 3.91 26.98 -5.91
C ILE A 133 5.41 27.08 -6.21
N GLU A 134 5.95 28.29 -6.13
CA GLU A 134 7.34 28.56 -6.45
C GLU A 134 8.14 29.00 -5.22
N LEU A 135 9.41 28.62 -5.21
CA LEU A 135 10.43 29.05 -4.26
C LEU A 135 11.65 29.54 -5.05
N ASP A 136 12.00 30.82 -4.92
CA ASP A 136 13.02 31.52 -5.73
C ASP A 136 12.77 31.43 -7.24
N ASP A 137 11.53 31.73 -7.66
CA ASP A 137 11.10 31.71 -9.06
C ASP A 137 11.27 30.35 -9.76
N ARG A 138 11.32 29.27 -8.98
CA ARG A 138 11.33 27.88 -9.47
C ARG A 138 10.27 27.07 -8.75
N PRO A 139 9.70 26.02 -9.36
CA PRO A 139 8.75 25.16 -8.67
C PRO A 139 9.35 24.61 -7.37
N ILE A 140 8.60 24.70 -6.27
CA ILE A 140 9.10 24.36 -4.92
C ILE A 140 9.70 22.94 -4.88
N LEU A 141 9.08 21.98 -5.58
CA LEU A 141 9.57 20.61 -5.65
C LEU A 141 10.93 20.47 -6.33
N GLN A 142 11.23 21.31 -7.32
CA GLN A 142 12.54 21.31 -7.99
C GLN A 142 13.63 21.83 -7.07
N THR A 143 13.34 22.90 -6.32
CA THR A 143 14.26 23.46 -5.33
C THR A 143 14.53 22.43 -4.21
N LEU A 144 13.50 21.77 -3.72
CA LEU A 144 13.62 20.69 -2.72
C LEU A 144 14.36 19.47 -3.26
N ALA A 145 14.08 19.05 -4.49
CA ALA A 145 14.78 17.95 -5.14
C ALA A 145 16.29 18.21 -5.23
N ALA A 146 16.69 19.44 -5.61
CA ALA A 146 18.09 19.83 -5.67
C ALA A 146 18.79 19.73 -4.31
N GLN A 147 18.13 20.18 -3.24
CA GLN A 147 18.64 20.09 -1.86
C GLN A 147 18.71 18.66 -1.34
N LEU A 148 17.78 17.79 -1.76
CA LEU A 148 17.67 16.40 -1.32
C LEU A 148 18.47 15.40 -2.19
N GLY A 149 19.42 15.89 -2.99
CA GLY A 149 20.33 15.05 -3.78
C GLY A 149 19.86 14.73 -5.20
N GLY A 150 19.02 15.60 -5.79
CA GLY A 150 18.68 15.63 -7.21
C GLY A 150 17.61 14.63 -7.67
N ARG A 151 16.95 13.93 -6.74
CA ARG A 151 15.87 13.00 -7.11
C ARG A 151 14.57 13.75 -7.39
N PRO A 152 13.85 13.44 -8.48
CA PRO A 152 12.59 14.11 -8.77
C PRO A 152 11.57 13.80 -7.67
N LEU A 153 10.97 14.86 -7.13
CA LEU A 153 9.85 14.79 -6.18
C LEU A 153 8.58 15.16 -6.93
N ALA A 154 7.49 14.43 -6.67
CA ALA A 154 6.16 14.83 -7.10
C ALA A 154 5.23 14.93 -5.88
N LEU A 155 4.21 15.77 -5.99
CA LEU A 155 3.18 15.86 -4.96
C LEU A 155 2.26 14.64 -5.07
N GLY A 156 1.93 14.07 -3.93
CA GLY A 156 0.86 13.08 -3.83
C GLY A 156 -0.52 13.74 -3.98
N GLN A 157 -1.55 12.89 -3.89
CA GLN A 157 -2.93 13.35 -3.94
C GLN A 157 -3.45 13.83 -2.57
N ASN A 158 -2.75 13.45 -1.49
CA ASN A 158 -3.18 13.75 -0.14
C ASN A 158 -2.62 15.09 0.32
N VAL A 159 -3.53 15.99 0.67
CA VAL A 159 -3.23 17.33 1.14
C VAL A 159 -4.12 17.62 2.33
N HIS A 160 -3.52 18.12 3.40
CA HIS A 160 -4.26 18.65 4.54
C HIS A 160 -3.69 19.99 4.94
N GLN A 161 -4.57 20.91 5.33
CA GLN A 161 -4.17 22.24 5.76
C GLN A 161 -4.68 22.46 7.18
N LEU A 162 -3.76 22.69 8.11
CA LEU A 162 -4.09 22.93 9.50
C LEU A 162 -3.96 24.43 9.78
N VAL A 163 -5.06 25.04 10.18
CA VAL A 163 -5.18 26.47 10.45
C VAL A 163 -5.25 26.70 11.95
N PHE A 164 -4.38 27.55 12.45
CA PHE A 164 -4.39 28.08 13.81
C PHE A 164 -4.69 29.58 13.76
N PRO A 165 -5.98 29.98 13.87
CA PRO A 165 -6.38 31.39 13.85
C PRO A 165 -5.69 32.20 14.95
N GLY A 166 -5.24 33.40 14.60
CA GLY A 166 -4.75 34.38 15.56
C GLY A 166 -5.40 35.76 15.38
N GLY A 167 -5.09 36.66 16.29
CA GLY A 167 -5.46 38.07 16.25
C GLY A 167 -6.96 38.27 16.14
N ARG A 168 -7.38 38.97 15.08
CA ARG A 168 -8.80 39.23 14.81
C ARG A 168 -9.60 37.98 14.49
N LEU A 169 -9.06 37.06 13.68
CA LEU A 169 -9.79 35.85 13.27
C LEU A 169 -10.11 34.95 14.47
N GLN A 170 -9.16 34.79 15.39
CA GLN A 170 -9.39 34.06 16.63
C GLN A 170 -10.51 34.69 17.45
N ARG A 171 -10.47 36.02 17.65
CA ARG A 171 -11.50 36.74 18.42
C ARG A 171 -12.86 36.57 17.79
N GLU A 172 -12.97 36.78 16.47
CA GLU A 172 -14.23 36.59 15.74
C GLU A 172 -14.77 35.16 15.88
N LEU A 173 -13.93 34.13 15.76
CA LEU A 173 -14.37 32.74 15.91
C LEU A 173 -14.81 32.37 17.33
N LEU A 174 -14.15 32.90 18.35
CA LEU A 174 -14.47 32.60 19.75
C LEU A 174 -15.64 33.43 20.30
N SER A 175 -15.84 34.65 19.80
CA SER A 175 -16.91 35.55 20.28
C SER A 175 -18.18 35.54 19.42
N ALA A 176 -18.14 35.00 18.20
CA ALA A 176 -19.31 34.93 17.33
C ALA A 176 -20.40 34.00 17.88
N ASP A 177 -21.65 34.33 17.58
CA ASP A 177 -22.77 33.39 17.72
C ASP A 177 -22.59 32.16 16.82
N GLU A 178 -23.36 31.11 17.10
CA GLU A 178 -23.22 29.83 16.38
C GLU A 178 -23.46 29.94 14.88
N ALA A 179 -24.36 30.82 14.43
CA ALA A 179 -24.67 31.00 13.01
C ALA A 179 -23.49 31.67 12.27
N ARG A 180 -22.96 32.76 12.82
CA ARG A 180 -21.81 33.47 12.26
C ARG A 180 -20.56 32.61 12.30
N LYS A 181 -20.36 31.86 13.39
CA LYS A 181 -19.25 30.92 13.54
C LYS A 181 -19.31 29.82 12.49
N ALA A 182 -20.48 29.23 12.24
CA ALA A 182 -20.66 28.24 11.19
C ALA A 182 -20.30 28.80 9.80
N ILE A 183 -20.72 30.03 9.47
CA ILE A 183 -20.36 30.69 8.21
C ILE A 183 -18.84 30.84 8.06
N LEU A 184 -18.17 31.37 9.10
CA LEU A 184 -16.71 31.59 9.07
C LEU A 184 -15.94 30.26 8.97
N LEU A 185 -16.35 29.24 9.73
CA LEU A 185 -15.74 27.92 9.70
C LEU A 185 -15.96 27.23 8.35
N ASN A 186 -17.16 27.30 7.78
CA ASN A 186 -17.45 26.72 6.48
C ASN A 186 -16.61 27.40 5.39
N GLU A 187 -16.49 28.73 5.43
CA GLU A 187 -15.67 29.48 4.47
C GLU A 187 -14.22 28.99 4.48
N ILE A 188 -13.63 28.77 5.67
CA ILE A 188 -12.25 28.29 5.81
C ILE A 188 -12.14 26.79 5.47
N VAL A 189 -13.00 25.94 6.04
CA VAL A 189 -12.89 24.48 5.93
C VAL A 189 -13.12 23.99 4.49
N TYR A 190 -14.09 24.60 3.80
CA TYR A 190 -14.39 24.27 2.40
C TYR A 190 -13.58 25.11 1.39
N ARG A 191 -12.72 26.02 1.87
CA ARG A 191 -11.89 26.91 1.03
C ARG A 191 -12.74 27.78 0.11
N GLY A 192 -13.90 28.23 0.59
CA GLY A 192 -14.83 29.02 -0.19
C GLY A 192 -16.19 29.12 0.48
N ARG A 193 -17.03 30.01 -0.05
CA ARG A 193 -18.37 30.25 0.48
C ARG A 193 -19.33 29.17 -0.01
N MET A 194 -19.93 28.42 0.92
CA MET A 194 -21.12 27.63 0.60
C MET A 194 -22.35 28.54 0.60
N PRO A 195 -23.32 28.34 -0.31
CA PRO A 195 -24.58 29.06 -0.27
C PRO A 195 -25.30 28.73 1.05
N TRP A 196 -25.32 29.70 1.96
CA TRP A 196 -26.01 29.58 3.24
C TRP A 196 -27.52 29.59 2.99
N ASN A 197 -28.21 28.49 3.31
CA ASN A 197 -29.67 28.44 3.27
C ASN A 197 -30.26 28.73 4.65
N PRO A 198 -30.88 29.90 4.89
CA PRO A 198 -31.47 30.24 6.18
C PRO A 198 -32.66 29.33 6.56
N ALA A 199 -33.26 28.60 5.60
CA ALA A 199 -34.33 27.64 5.88
C ALA A 199 -33.81 26.27 6.36
N THR A 200 -32.55 25.95 6.10
CA THR A 200 -31.85 24.73 6.57
C THR A 200 -30.46 25.10 7.07
N PRO A 201 -30.35 25.84 8.19
CA PRO A 201 -29.08 26.36 8.70
C PRO A 201 -28.08 25.25 9.11
N TYR A 202 -28.55 24.01 9.20
CA TYR A 202 -27.77 22.82 9.54
C TYR A 202 -28.06 21.70 8.54
N ASP A 203 -27.49 21.77 7.35
CA ASP A 203 -27.26 20.53 6.61
C ASP A 203 -26.13 19.78 7.34
N ALA A 204 -26.51 18.90 8.26
CA ALA A 204 -25.58 18.12 9.07
C ALA A 204 -24.60 17.28 8.22
N SER A 205 -24.93 17.02 6.94
CA SER A 205 -24.05 16.31 6.01
C SER A 205 -22.88 17.16 5.50
N LEU A 206 -23.00 18.50 5.58
CA LEU A 206 -22.02 19.48 5.12
C LEU A 206 -21.48 20.34 6.27
N ALA A 207 -21.80 20.00 7.53
CA ALA A 207 -21.25 20.70 8.68
C ALA A 207 -19.88 20.10 9.04
N PRO A 208 -18.83 20.92 9.24
CA PRO A 208 -17.58 20.43 9.79
C PRO A 208 -17.81 19.80 11.16
N HIS A 209 -16.95 18.86 11.55
CA HIS A 209 -17.00 18.30 12.91
C HIS A 209 -16.53 19.37 13.89
N VAL A 210 -17.48 20.13 14.45
CA VAL A 210 -17.20 21.23 15.38
C VAL A 210 -17.22 20.75 16.83
N ARG A 211 -16.17 21.09 17.58
CA ARG A 211 -16.11 20.95 19.04
C ARG A 211 -15.78 22.30 19.64
N ASN A 212 -16.66 22.81 20.49
CA ASN A 212 -16.51 24.10 21.15
C ASN A 212 -16.53 23.91 22.68
N HIS A 213 -15.42 24.26 23.34
CA HIS A 213 -15.28 24.18 24.80
C HIS A 213 -15.31 25.58 25.46
N GLY A 214 -15.80 26.59 24.74
CA GLY A 214 -15.88 27.98 25.19
C GLY A 214 -14.57 28.75 25.04
N LEU A 215 -13.45 28.17 25.50
CA LEU A 215 -12.11 28.75 25.37
C LEU A 215 -11.35 28.24 24.14
N THR A 216 -11.73 27.09 23.63
CA THR A 216 -11.13 26.46 22.45
C THR A 216 -12.21 26.02 21.48
N LEU A 217 -11.86 26.04 20.20
CA LEU A 217 -12.75 25.63 19.12
C LEU A 217 -11.95 24.82 18.09
N SER A 218 -12.50 23.67 17.75
CA SER A 218 -11.98 22.75 16.75
C SER A 218 -13.03 22.56 15.68
N ALA A 219 -12.66 22.67 14.40
CA ALA A 219 -13.52 22.34 13.27
C ALA A 219 -12.72 21.50 12.28
N LEU A 220 -13.22 20.32 11.92
CA LEU A 220 -12.54 19.41 11.02
C LEU A 220 -13.34 19.16 9.75
N GLY A 221 -12.68 19.34 8.60
CA GLY A 221 -13.07 18.76 7.32
C GLY A 221 -11.96 17.88 6.76
N ARG A 222 -12.25 17.22 5.63
CA ARG A 222 -11.34 16.26 4.99
C ARG A 222 -10.00 16.88 4.52
N GLY A 223 -10.00 18.16 4.13
CA GLY A 223 -8.81 18.81 3.59
C GLY A 223 -8.29 19.97 4.43
N VAL A 224 -9.12 20.53 5.31
CA VAL A 224 -8.76 21.66 6.16
C VAL A 224 -9.31 21.41 7.56
N SER A 225 -8.49 21.67 8.57
CA SER A 225 -8.94 21.71 9.96
C SER A 225 -8.55 23.03 10.60
N VAL A 226 -9.46 23.59 11.39
CA VAL A 226 -9.28 24.83 12.14
C VAL A 226 -9.20 24.50 13.63
N GLN A 227 -8.14 24.97 14.29
CA GLN A 227 -7.88 24.76 15.70
C GLN A 227 -7.56 26.10 16.34
N THR A 228 -8.42 26.61 17.22
CA THR A 228 -8.25 27.94 17.83
C THR A 228 -8.38 27.87 19.35
N GLY A 229 -7.67 28.78 20.03
CA GLY A 229 -7.67 28.89 21.48
C GLY A 229 -6.69 27.96 22.19
N TRP A 230 -5.93 27.17 21.45
CA TRP A 230 -4.91 26.25 22.00
C TRP A 230 -3.57 26.95 22.19
N ALA A 231 -2.80 26.51 23.18
CA ALA A 231 -1.44 26.95 23.41
C ALA A 231 -0.47 26.41 22.35
N PRO A 232 0.65 27.11 22.05
CA PRO A 232 1.56 26.72 20.98
C PRO A 232 2.09 25.28 21.06
N HIS A 233 2.32 24.75 22.27
CA HIS A 233 2.75 23.36 22.44
C HIS A 233 1.67 22.36 22.04
N VAL A 234 0.41 22.69 22.30
CA VAL A 234 -0.74 21.89 21.85
C VAL A 234 -0.89 21.95 20.33
N GLU A 235 -0.77 23.14 19.74
CA GLU A 235 -0.79 23.31 18.29
C GLU A 235 0.28 22.44 17.60
N ASN A 236 1.49 22.37 18.17
CA ASN A 236 2.57 21.52 17.65
C ASN A 236 2.28 20.02 17.79
N GLY A 237 1.64 19.60 18.90
CA GLY A 237 1.13 18.24 19.06
C GLY A 237 0.08 17.88 17.99
N LEU A 238 -0.90 18.76 17.75
CA LEU A 238 -1.91 18.58 16.71
C LEU A 238 -1.29 18.55 15.30
N ALA A 239 -0.26 19.38 15.06
CA ALA A 239 0.49 19.35 13.82
C ALA A 239 1.17 18.00 13.58
N LEU A 240 1.79 17.43 14.62
CA LEU A 240 2.43 16.12 14.54
C LEU A 240 1.42 15.01 14.21
N VAL A 241 0.25 15.02 14.85
CA VAL A 241 -0.85 14.09 14.55
C VAL A 241 -1.28 14.22 13.09
N ALA A 242 -1.45 15.44 12.58
CA ALA A 242 -1.83 15.67 11.19
C ALA A 242 -0.77 15.19 10.19
N VAL A 243 0.53 15.37 10.50
CA VAL A 243 1.64 14.83 9.71
C VAL A 243 1.61 13.31 9.67
N GLY A 244 1.41 12.65 10.81
CA GLY A 244 1.26 11.20 10.90
C GLY A 244 0.10 10.67 10.04
N MET A 245 -1.07 11.32 10.16
CA MET A 245 -2.27 10.95 9.40
C MET A 245 -2.10 11.10 7.88
N ILE A 246 -1.47 12.18 7.42
CA ILE A 246 -1.22 12.37 5.98
C ILE A 246 -0.18 11.38 5.45
N SER A 247 0.81 11.04 6.27
CA SER A 247 1.80 10.01 5.94
C SER A 247 1.11 8.65 5.80
N ALA A 248 0.27 8.27 6.77
CA ALA A 248 -0.52 7.03 6.75
C ALA A 248 -1.45 6.93 5.53
N LEU A 249 -2.20 8.01 5.23
CA LEU A 249 -3.10 8.06 4.08
C LEU A 249 -2.34 7.89 2.76
N SER A 250 -1.10 8.39 2.70
CA SER A 250 -0.25 8.27 1.51
C SER A 250 0.29 6.86 1.32
N VAL A 251 0.63 6.18 2.42
CA VAL A 251 0.95 4.75 2.41
C VAL A 251 -0.25 3.96 1.92
N LEU A 252 -1.43 4.15 2.53
CA LEU A 252 -2.67 3.47 2.13
C LEU A 252 -2.96 3.59 0.64
N GLN A 253 -2.93 4.81 0.12
CA GLN A 253 -3.25 5.05 -1.27
C GLN A 253 -2.28 4.34 -2.22
N ARG A 254 -0.98 4.40 -1.92
CA ARG A 254 0.04 3.72 -2.70
C ARG A 254 -0.10 2.20 -2.61
N THR A 255 -0.37 1.66 -1.43
CA THR A 255 -0.64 0.23 -1.22
C THR A 255 -1.80 -0.21 -2.08
N ARG A 256 -2.89 0.56 -2.11
CA ARG A 256 -4.06 0.28 -2.96
C ARG A 256 -3.71 0.32 -4.46
N LEU A 257 -2.96 1.31 -4.92
CA LEU A 257 -2.53 1.39 -6.33
C LEU A 257 -1.61 0.22 -6.70
N ALA A 258 -0.69 -0.17 -5.82
CA ALA A 258 0.21 -1.29 -6.02
C ALA A 258 -0.56 -2.63 -6.05
N ALA A 259 -1.50 -2.84 -5.12
CA ALA A 259 -2.37 -4.02 -5.12
C ALA A 259 -3.17 -4.14 -6.43
N PHE A 260 -3.77 -3.04 -6.92
CA PHE A 260 -4.45 -3.04 -8.21
C PHE A 260 -3.51 -3.35 -9.39
N ALA A 261 -2.30 -2.77 -9.39
CA ALA A 261 -1.32 -3.05 -10.43
C ALA A 261 -0.90 -4.54 -10.43
N MET A 262 -0.75 -5.15 -9.25
CA MET A 262 -0.45 -6.57 -9.09
C MET A 262 -1.59 -7.47 -9.54
N MET A 263 -2.84 -7.13 -9.22
CA MET A 263 -4.02 -7.85 -9.72
C MET A 263 -4.06 -7.84 -11.25
N LYS A 264 -3.88 -6.65 -11.85
CA LYS A 264 -3.86 -6.48 -13.30
C LYS A 264 -2.71 -7.27 -13.95
N ALA A 265 -1.52 -7.24 -13.36
CA ALA A 265 -0.38 -8.03 -13.83
C ALA A 265 -0.65 -9.54 -13.77
N ASN A 266 -1.37 -10.00 -12.75
CA ASN A 266 -1.77 -11.40 -12.63
C ASN A 266 -2.81 -11.81 -13.69
N GLU A 267 -3.80 -10.96 -13.98
CA GLU A 267 -4.82 -11.20 -15.03
C GLU A 267 -4.19 -11.23 -16.44
N GLN A 268 -3.23 -10.35 -16.70
CA GLN A 268 -2.56 -10.27 -18.01
C GLN A 268 -1.56 -11.40 -18.25
N ALA A 269 -1.14 -12.10 -17.19
CA ALA A 269 -0.27 -13.26 -17.31
C ALA A 269 -1.05 -14.48 -17.81
N LEU A 270 -1.39 -14.50 -19.09
CA LEU A 270 -1.74 -15.70 -19.85
C LEU A 270 -0.43 -16.29 -20.39
N THR A 271 0.39 -16.85 -19.50
CA THR A 271 1.73 -17.37 -19.87
C THR A 271 1.70 -18.88 -20.04
N ASP A 272 2.22 -19.37 -21.16
CA ASP A 272 2.28 -20.77 -21.56
C ASP A 272 3.39 -21.59 -20.86
N SER A 273 4.27 -20.95 -20.06
CA SER A 273 5.41 -21.63 -19.45
C SER A 273 5.36 -21.68 -17.90
N PRO A 274 5.56 -22.86 -17.28
CA PRO A 274 5.59 -23.02 -15.81
C PRO A 274 6.63 -22.14 -15.10
N THR A 275 7.77 -21.86 -15.74
CA THR A 275 8.84 -21.04 -15.16
C THR A 275 8.44 -19.57 -15.03
N GLU A 276 7.73 -19.03 -16.03
CA GLU A 276 7.21 -17.66 -15.97
C GLU A 276 6.15 -17.51 -14.88
N ILE A 277 5.27 -18.50 -14.74
CA ILE A 277 4.25 -18.54 -13.68
C ILE A 277 4.92 -18.57 -12.30
N ARG A 278 5.96 -19.41 -12.08
CA ARG A 278 6.73 -19.40 -10.81
C ARG A 278 7.36 -18.04 -10.53
N SER A 279 7.98 -17.42 -11.53
CA SER A 279 8.60 -16.10 -11.37
C SER A 279 7.57 -15.02 -11.00
N LEU A 280 6.39 -15.09 -11.60
CA LEU A 280 5.28 -14.19 -11.31
C LEU A 280 4.76 -14.40 -9.89
N ILE A 281 4.50 -15.64 -9.49
CA ILE A 281 4.07 -16.00 -8.13
C ILE A 281 5.08 -15.47 -7.11
N SER A 282 6.38 -15.70 -7.33
CA SER A 282 7.43 -15.21 -6.43
C SER A 282 7.42 -13.68 -6.31
N ARG A 283 7.32 -12.95 -7.43
CA ARG A 283 7.21 -11.48 -7.42
C ARG A 283 5.94 -11.00 -6.73
N LEU A 284 4.81 -11.67 -6.98
CA LEU A 284 3.53 -11.32 -6.37
C LEU A 284 3.54 -11.58 -4.86
N SER A 285 4.06 -12.71 -4.40
CA SER A 285 4.21 -13.03 -2.97
C SER A 285 5.12 -12.02 -2.26
N ALA A 286 6.27 -11.69 -2.85
CA ALA A 286 7.15 -10.66 -2.31
C ALA A 286 6.47 -9.28 -2.24
N GLY A 287 5.70 -8.92 -3.29
CA GLY A 287 4.92 -7.69 -3.31
C GLY A 287 3.84 -7.66 -2.23
N VAL A 288 3.07 -8.74 -2.06
CA VAL A 288 2.01 -8.85 -1.03
C VAL A 288 2.60 -8.69 0.37
N ASN A 289 3.75 -9.32 0.64
CA ASN A 289 4.44 -9.16 1.92
C ASN A 289 4.83 -7.71 2.18
N GLU A 290 5.35 -6.99 1.17
CA GLU A 290 5.63 -5.55 1.32
C GLU A 290 4.36 -4.72 1.55
N LEU A 291 3.25 -5.04 0.87
CA LEU A 291 1.97 -4.36 1.08
C LEU A 291 1.44 -4.57 2.51
N GLN A 292 1.53 -5.78 3.05
CA GLN A 292 1.15 -6.08 4.43
C GLN A 292 2.00 -5.30 5.44
N LEU A 293 3.32 -5.27 5.22
CA LEU A 293 4.23 -4.49 6.06
C LEU A 293 3.96 -2.98 5.96
N ASP A 294 3.62 -2.47 4.78
CA ASP A 294 3.23 -1.07 4.60
C ASP A 294 1.93 -0.74 5.34
N LEU A 295 0.93 -1.64 5.36
CA LEU A 295 -0.29 -1.45 6.15
C LEU A 295 0.00 -1.47 7.67
N ALA A 296 0.71 -2.49 8.16
CA ALA A 296 0.97 -2.64 9.59
C ALA A 296 1.86 -1.50 10.15
N PHE A 297 2.99 -1.22 9.51
CA PHE A 297 3.96 -0.25 10.04
C PHE A 297 3.82 1.16 9.48
N GLY A 298 3.21 1.32 8.29
CA GLY A 298 3.04 2.62 7.66
C GLY A 298 1.68 3.25 7.92
N VAL A 299 0.67 2.47 8.33
CA VAL A 299 -0.69 2.96 8.56
C VAL A 299 -1.14 2.70 9.98
N GLU A 300 -1.24 1.45 10.42
CA GLU A 300 -1.77 1.10 11.76
C GLU A 300 -0.95 1.77 12.87
N ALA A 301 0.38 1.79 12.74
CA ALA A 301 1.26 2.48 13.67
C ALA A 301 0.95 3.98 13.85
N TYR A 302 0.40 4.67 12.84
CA TYR A 302 0.08 6.10 12.93
C TYR A 302 -1.40 6.37 13.24
N VAL A 303 -2.27 5.41 12.94
CA VAL A 303 -3.71 5.52 13.18
C VAL A 303 -4.05 5.13 14.61
N ASP A 304 -3.41 4.08 15.14
CA ASP A 304 -3.73 3.47 16.43
C ASP A 304 -2.70 3.77 17.52
N SER A 305 -1.45 4.12 17.18
CA SER A 305 -0.47 4.50 18.21
C SER A 305 -0.70 5.94 18.66
N LEU A 306 -1.22 6.08 19.87
CA LEU A 306 -1.28 7.34 20.58
C LEU A 306 0.14 7.69 21.05
N LEU A 307 0.89 8.38 20.20
CA LEU A 307 2.24 8.89 20.52
C LEU A 307 2.20 9.92 21.65
N ILE A 308 1.03 10.52 21.87
CA ILE A 308 0.74 11.46 22.95
C ILE A 308 -0.56 10.99 23.61
N PRO A 309 -0.48 10.36 24.81
CA PRO A 309 -1.65 9.83 25.52
C PRO A 309 -2.43 10.97 26.19
N GLU A 310 -3.00 11.84 25.38
CA GLU A 310 -3.70 13.05 25.81
C GLU A 310 -5.02 13.20 25.06
N MET A 311 -6.08 13.42 25.83
CA MET A 311 -7.46 13.42 25.33
C MET A 311 -7.68 14.40 24.16
N VAL A 312 -6.97 15.54 24.15
CA VAL A 312 -7.09 16.54 23.07
C VAL A 312 -6.50 16.03 21.76
N THR A 313 -5.30 15.43 21.81
CA THR A 313 -4.64 14.86 20.63
C THR A 313 -5.36 13.60 20.15
N GLU A 314 -5.84 12.75 21.06
CA GLU A 314 -6.66 11.57 20.78
C GLU A 314 -7.98 11.95 20.08
N ALA A 315 -8.69 12.92 20.63
CA ALA A 315 -9.94 13.42 20.07
C ALA A 315 -9.75 13.99 18.66
N PHE A 316 -8.66 14.74 18.44
CA PHE A 316 -8.30 15.25 17.13
C PHE A 316 -7.91 14.14 16.18
N GLN A 317 -7.09 13.17 16.61
CA GLN A 317 -6.65 12.02 15.83
C GLN A 317 -7.84 11.18 15.35
N SER A 318 -8.76 10.82 16.25
CA SER A 318 -9.97 10.07 15.91
C SER A 318 -10.83 10.86 14.92
N SER A 319 -11.11 12.13 15.21
CA SER A 319 -11.98 12.95 14.36
C SER A 319 -11.38 13.18 12.97
N LEU A 320 -10.05 13.35 12.88
CA LEU A 320 -9.34 13.50 11.62
C LEU A 320 -9.29 12.17 10.85
N GLY A 321 -9.05 11.06 11.54
CA GLY A 321 -9.06 9.72 10.95
C GLY A 321 -10.41 9.38 10.32
N ASP A 322 -11.51 9.72 11.00
CA ASP A 322 -12.87 9.56 10.50
C ASP A 322 -13.15 10.49 9.31
N ALA A 323 -12.79 11.77 9.42
CA ALA A 323 -12.97 12.74 8.33
C ALA A 323 -12.16 12.40 7.06
N LEU A 324 -11.00 11.75 7.22
CA LEU A 324 -10.17 11.28 6.12
C LEU A 324 -10.62 9.90 5.59
N GLY A 325 -11.49 9.18 6.29
CA GLY A 325 -11.93 7.84 5.92
C GLY A 325 -10.81 6.79 5.97
N ILE A 326 -9.82 6.98 6.84
CA ILE A 326 -8.61 6.15 6.88
C ILE A 326 -8.95 4.70 7.27
N ARG A 327 -9.84 4.50 8.24
CA ARG A 327 -10.25 3.17 8.71
C ARG A 327 -10.93 2.35 7.62
N ASP A 328 -11.93 2.94 6.96
CA ASP A 328 -12.62 2.30 5.84
C ASP A 328 -11.66 2.01 4.67
N SER A 329 -10.74 2.94 4.39
CA SER A 329 -9.74 2.75 3.33
C SER A 329 -8.72 1.66 3.68
N LEU A 330 -8.35 1.52 4.96
CA LEU A 330 -7.48 0.47 5.46
C LEU A 330 -8.15 -0.90 5.33
N GLU A 331 -9.38 -1.06 5.83
CA GLU A 331 -10.14 -2.32 5.72
C GLU A 331 -10.31 -2.75 4.26
N ASN A 332 -10.67 -1.81 3.38
CA ASN A 332 -10.78 -2.07 1.94
C ASN A 332 -9.45 -2.51 1.31
N SER A 333 -8.34 -1.90 1.72
CA SER A 333 -7.01 -2.23 1.20
C SER A 333 -6.53 -3.58 1.72
N ALA A 334 -6.76 -3.89 2.99
CA ALA A 334 -6.46 -5.20 3.59
C ALA A 334 -7.22 -6.32 2.88
N ARG A 335 -8.53 -6.16 2.64
CA ARG A 335 -9.34 -7.12 1.86
C ARG A 335 -8.82 -7.34 0.44
N MET A 336 -8.27 -6.31 -0.20
CA MET A 336 -7.67 -6.44 -1.54
C MET A 336 -6.37 -7.26 -1.50
N VAL A 337 -5.54 -7.04 -0.49
CA VAL A 337 -4.31 -7.80 -0.25
C VAL A 337 -4.63 -9.25 0.09
N GLU A 338 -5.63 -9.52 0.92
CA GLU A 338 -6.10 -10.89 1.23
C GLU A 338 -6.57 -11.64 -0.02
N ARG A 339 -7.36 -10.96 -0.89
CA ARG A 339 -7.79 -11.54 -2.17
C ARG A 339 -6.60 -11.87 -3.07
N LEU A 340 -5.60 -10.98 -3.14
CA LEU A 340 -4.36 -11.26 -3.87
C LEU A 340 -3.64 -12.50 -3.33
N THR A 341 -3.49 -12.62 -2.01
CA THR A 341 -2.90 -13.80 -1.36
C THR A 341 -3.65 -15.07 -1.74
N SER A 342 -4.98 -15.04 -1.71
CA SER A 342 -5.82 -16.18 -2.11
C SER A 342 -5.64 -16.55 -3.59
N VAL A 343 -5.58 -15.57 -4.49
CA VAL A 343 -5.38 -15.84 -5.92
C VAL A 343 -4.00 -16.43 -6.18
N ILE A 344 -2.96 -15.90 -5.51
CA ILE A 344 -1.59 -16.42 -5.62
C ILE A 344 -1.52 -17.86 -5.10
N SER A 345 -2.16 -18.18 -3.97
CA SER A 345 -2.15 -19.54 -3.41
C SER A 345 -2.87 -20.54 -4.30
N THR A 346 -4.04 -20.18 -4.85
CA THR A 346 -4.76 -21.01 -5.83
C THR A 346 -3.91 -21.26 -7.07
N ARG A 347 -3.23 -20.23 -7.58
CA ARG A 347 -2.40 -20.37 -8.79
C ARG A 347 -1.13 -21.18 -8.53
N SER A 348 -0.53 -21.06 -7.34
CA SER A 348 0.59 -21.92 -6.91
C SER A 348 0.15 -23.38 -6.83
N ALA A 349 -0.99 -23.66 -6.21
CA ALA A 349 -1.52 -25.02 -6.11
C ALA A 349 -1.83 -25.63 -7.48
N ALA A 350 -2.39 -24.84 -8.41
CA ALA A 350 -2.64 -25.28 -9.78
C ALA A 350 -1.33 -25.60 -10.52
N LEU A 351 -0.30 -24.77 -10.35
CA LEU A 351 1.01 -24.98 -10.94
C LEU A 351 1.70 -26.23 -10.37
N ASP A 352 1.66 -26.43 -9.05
CA ASP A 352 2.23 -27.60 -8.39
C ASP A 352 1.53 -28.89 -8.85
N ALA A 353 0.22 -28.84 -9.08
CA ALA A 353 -0.54 -29.96 -9.65
C ALA A 353 -0.13 -30.26 -11.10
N GLU A 354 0.04 -29.25 -11.95
CA GLU A 354 0.49 -29.42 -13.33
C GLU A 354 1.90 -30.02 -13.42
N LEU A 355 2.80 -29.57 -12.55
CA LEU A 355 4.16 -30.09 -12.45
C LEU A 355 4.18 -31.53 -11.95
N ALA A 356 3.39 -31.86 -10.93
CA ALA A 356 3.25 -33.22 -10.43
C ALA A 356 2.72 -34.16 -11.52
N GLU A 357 1.74 -33.72 -12.33
CA GLU A 357 1.23 -34.52 -13.45
C GLU A 357 2.31 -34.72 -14.53
N ARG A 358 3.12 -33.69 -14.80
CA ARG A 358 4.23 -33.79 -15.77
C ARG A 358 5.32 -34.74 -15.30
N ASP A 359 5.68 -34.69 -14.02
CA ASP A 359 6.66 -35.58 -13.41
C ASP A 359 6.16 -37.02 -13.37
N ASP A 360 4.89 -37.25 -13.00
CA ASP A 360 4.25 -38.59 -13.02
C ASP A 360 4.20 -39.17 -14.45
N ARG A 361 3.90 -38.35 -15.47
CA ARG A 361 3.98 -38.79 -16.89
C ARG A 361 5.42 -39.16 -17.27
N ARG A 362 6.41 -38.38 -16.85
CA ARG A 362 7.83 -38.65 -17.13
C ARG A 362 8.28 -39.93 -16.45
N ASP A 363 7.98 -40.11 -15.17
CA ASP A 363 8.32 -41.30 -14.40
C ASP A 363 7.69 -42.56 -14.99
N ARG A 364 6.44 -42.49 -15.46
CA ARG A 364 5.82 -43.60 -16.21
C ARG A 364 6.56 -43.94 -17.49
N THR A 365 6.99 -42.94 -18.27
CA THR A 365 7.75 -43.19 -19.51
C THR A 365 9.15 -43.76 -19.23
N VAL A 366 9.85 -43.24 -18.21
CA VAL A 366 11.18 -43.72 -17.82
C VAL A 366 11.09 -45.13 -17.24
N SER A 367 10.14 -45.38 -16.35
CA SER A 367 9.89 -46.71 -15.78
C SER A 367 9.52 -47.72 -16.87
N GLY A 368 8.66 -47.33 -17.82
CA GLY A 368 8.34 -48.16 -18.99
C GLY A 368 9.58 -48.48 -19.85
N LEU A 369 10.45 -47.50 -20.06
CA LEU A 369 11.67 -47.68 -20.85
C LEU A 369 12.71 -48.55 -20.14
N VAL A 370 12.87 -48.40 -18.83
CA VAL A 370 13.74 -49.26 -17.99
C VAL A 370 13.21 -50.69 -17.94
N ALA A 371 11.90 -50.87 -17.80
CA ALA A 371 11.27 -52.18 -17.86
C ALA A 371 11.51 -52.87 -19.23
N ALA A 372 11.35 -52.12 -20.32
CA ALA A 372 11.63 -52.63 -21.67
C ALA A 372 13.11 -52.98 -21.88
N ALA A 373 14.04 -52.12 -21.44
CA ALA A 373 15.48 -52.38 -21.54
C ALA A 373 15.92 -53.61 -20.73
N THR A 374 15.38 -53.77 -19.51
CA THR A 374 15.62 -54.94 -18.65
C THR A 374 15.11 -56.22 -19.31
N LEU A 375 13.92 -56.15 -19.94
CA LEU A 375 13.33 -57.27 -20.65
C LEU A 375 14.18 -57.69 -21.87
N ILE A 376 14.85 -56.77 -22.54
CA ILE A 376 15.71 -57.07 -23.70
C ILE A 376 17.09 -57.62 -23.28
N ALA A 377 17.62 -57.22 -22.12
CA ALA A 377 18.97 -57.59 -21.67
C ALA A 377 19.06 -58.97 -20.97
N LEU A 378 17.95 -59.47 -20.44
CA LEU A 378 17.91 -60.74 -19.72
C LEU A 378 18.10 -62.01 -20.59
N PRO A 379 17.51 -62.14 -21.80
CA PRO A 379 17.70 -63.34 -22.62
C PRO A 379 19.17 -63.59 -23.02
N PRO A 380 19.94 -62.57 -23.45
CA PRO A 380 21.36 -62.75 -23.74
C PRO A 380 22.18 -63.14 -22.52
N THR A 381 21.88 -62.59 -21.33
CA THR A 381 22.60 -62.93 -20.09
C THR A 381 22.28 -64.34 -19.60
N LEU A 382 21.03 -64.79 -19.72
CA LEU A 382 20.65 -66.19 -19.48
C LEU A 382 21.31 -67.16 -20.45
N LEU A 383 21.40 -66.79 -21.74
CA LEU A 383 22.10 -67.60 -22.73
C LEU A 383 23.60 -67.65 -22.44
N LEU A 384 24.23 -66.53 -22.11
CA LEU A 384 25.64 -66.49 -21.73
C LEU A 384 25.91 -67.34 -20.48
N ALA A 385 25.03 -67.28 -19.49
CA ALA A 385 25.11 -68.11 -18.29
C ALA A 385 24.93 -69.60 -18.60
N PHE A 386 24.00 -69.96 -19.50
CA PHE A 386 23.81 -71.33 -19.94
C PHE A 386 25.07 -71.88 -20.63
N PHE A 387 25.68 -71.12 -21.53
CA PHE A 387 26.90 -71.52 -22.22
C PHE A 387 28.13 -71.51 -21.29
N GLY A 388 28.19 -70.62 -20.30
CA GLY A 388 29.26 -70.57 -19.30
C GLY A 388 29.22 -71.73 -18.29
N VAL A 389 28.02 -72.13 -17.85
CA VAL A 389 27.83 -73.20 -16.84
C VAL A 389 27.87 -74.61 -17.47
N ASN A 390 27.37 -74.78 -18.70
CA ASN A 390 27.41 -76.06 -19.41
C ASN A 390 28.65 -76.24 -20.31
N GLY A 391 29.73 -75.49 -20.06
CA GLY A 391 30.92 -75.46 -20.92
C GLY A 391 31.59 -76.82 -21.17
N THR A 392 31.33 -77.84 -20.35
CA THR A 392 31.85 -79.21 -20.55
C THR A 392 30.99 -80.10 -21.45
N ASN A 393 29.76 -79.67 -21.80
CA ASN A 393 28.81 -80.40 -22.65
C ASN A 393 28.58 -79.69 -24.02
N VAL A 394 29.34 -78.64 -24.31
CA VAL A 394 29.32 -77.96 -25.61
C VAL A 394 30.39 -78.61 -26.49
N ASP A 395 29.98 -79.11 -27.66
CA ASP A 395 30.82 -79.87 -28.58
C ASP A 395 31.77 -78.90 -29.32
N ASP A 396 33.08 -78.96 -29.04
CA ASP A 396 34.12 -78.04 -29.57
C ASP A 396 34.21 -78.00 -31.11
N GLN A 397 33.61 -78.98 -31.80
CA GLN A 397 33.58 -79.08 -33.26
C GLN A 397 32.35 -78.41 -33.90
N ARG A 398 31.42 -77.84 -33.12
CA ARG A 398 30.17 -77.25 -33.64
C ARG A 398 30.02 -75.77 -33.29
N SER A 399 29.49 -75.02 -34.25
CA SER A 399 29.19 -73.59 -34.05
C SER A 399 28.04 -73.40 -33.05
N ILE A 400 28.20 -72.43 -32.15
CA ILE A 400 27.20 -71.96 -31.16
C ILE A 400 25.84 -71.56 -31.81
N LEU A 401 25.82 -71.38 -33.13
CA LEU A 401 24.65 -71.04 -33.94
C LEU A 401 23.94 -72.24 -34.56
N ASP A 402 24.30 -73.49 -34.22
CA ASP A 402 23.62 -74.67 -34.76
C ASP A 402 22.23 -74.87 -34.12
N LEU A 403 21.21 -74.29 -34.76
CA LEU A 403 19.80 -74.31 -34.31
C LEU A 403 19.24 -75.73 -34.14
N ARG A 404 19.80 -76.76 -34.80
CA ARG A 404 19.32 -78.14 -34.65
C ARG A 404 19.74 -78.79 -33.33
N ALA A 405 20.89 -78.39 -32.77
CA ALA A 405 21.40 -78.95 -31.52
C ALA A 405 20.99 -78.11 -30.30
N TYR A 406 21.03 -76.79 -30.41
CA TYR A 406 20.79 -75.88 -29.28
C TYR A 406 19.45 -75.14 -29.35
N GLY A 407 18.61 -75.41 -30.37
CA GLY A 407 17.34 -74.73 -30.58
C GLY A 407 16.36 -74.83 -29.41
N THR A 408 16.36 -75.94 -28.66
CA THR A 408 15.54 -76.09 -27.45
C THR A 408 16.01 -75.17 -26.31
N ALA A 409 17.31 -74.95 -26.15
CA ALA A 409 17.86 -74.03 -25.17
C ALA A 409 17.57 -72.57 -25.54
N TYR A 410 17.72 -72.20 -26.82
CA TYR A 410 17.31 -70.89 -27.31
C TYR A 410 15.80 -70.66 -27.14
N ALA A 411 14.96 -71.66 -27.43
CA ALA A 411 13.52 -71.56 -27.24
C ALA A 411 13.15 -71.38 -25.76
N LEU A 412 13.70 -72.19 -24.84
CA LEU A 412 13.45 -72.07 -23.40
C LEU A 412 13.92 -70.73 -22.83
N ALA A 413 15.03 -70.18 -23.33
CA ALA A 413 15.53 -68.87 -22.91
C ALA A 413 14.65 -67.71 -23.40
N TRP A 414 14.13 -67.77 -24.62
CA TRP A 414 13.38 -66.66 -25.23
C TRP A 414 11.85 -66.75 -25.04
N LEU A 415 11.28 -67.93 -24.84
CA LEU A 415 9.82 -68.13 -24.76
C LEU A 415 9.16 -67.36 -23.61
N PRO A 416 9.72 -67.31 -22.37
CA PRO A 416 9.17 -66.48 -21.30
C PRO A 416 9.11 -64.98 -21.67
N PHE A 417 10.09 -64.50 -22.43
CA PHE A 417 10.17 -63.11 -22.89
C PHE A 417 9.14 -62.80 -23.95
N VAL A 418 8.99 -63.67 -24.95
CA VAL A 418 7.97 -63.51 -25.99
C VAL A 418 6.57 -63.49 -25.36
N VAL A 419 6.30 -64.37 -24.38
CA VAL A 419 5.02 -64.38 -23.65
C VAL A 419 4.79 -63.07 -22.90
N LEU A 420 5.78 -62.55 -22.18
CA LEU A 420 5.69 -61.26 -21.47
C LEU A 420 5.45 -60.08 -22.43
N VAL A 421 6.15 -60.04 -23.57
CA VAL A 421 5.97 -59.00 -24.61
C VAL A 421 4.56 -59.06 -25.20
N VAL A 422 4.05 -60.26 -25.50
CA VAL A 422 2.70 -60.45 -26.04
C VAL A 422 1.64 -60.02 -25.01
N ILE A 423 1.80 -60.39 -23.74
CA ILE A 423 0.88 -59.97 -22.66
C ILE A 423 0.89 -58.44 -22.51
N GLY A 424 2.08 -57.83 -22.49
CA GLY A 424 2.25 -56.37 -22.41
C GLY A 424 1.61 -55.65 -23.60
N TRP A 425 1.82 -56.16 -24.81
CA TRP A 425 1.21 -55.61 -26.03
C TRP A 425 -0.32 -55.71 -26.00
N VAL A 426 -0.89 -56.84 -25.55
CA VAL A 426 -2.34 -57.03 -25.41
C VAL A 426 -2.93 -56.08 -24.36
N LEU A 427 -2.25 -55.88 -23.23
CA LEU A 427 -2.67 -54.93 -22.18
C LEU A 427 -2.65 -53.47 -22.69
N LEU A 428 -1.57 -53.05 -23.35
CA LEU A 428 -1.45 -51.73 -23.96
C LEU A 428 -2.55 -51.48 -25.01
N ARG A 429 -2.81 -52.48 -25.87
CA ARG A 429 -3.86 -52.38 -26.89
C ARG A 429 -5.24 -52.23 -26.24
N ARG A 430 -5.53 -52.98 -25.16
CA ARG A 430 -6.80 -52.89 -24.42
C ARG A 430 -7.01 -51.55 -23.71
N VAL A 431 -5.94 -50.89 -23.25
CA VAL A 431 -6.05 -49.56 -22.63
C VAL A 431 -6.27 -48.49 -23.72
N SER A 432 -5.55 -48.58 -24.85
CA SER A 432 -5.69 -47.63 -25.96
C SER A 432 -7.08 -47.66 -26.62
N THR A 433 -7.76 -48.81 -26.64
CA THR A 433 -9.12 -48.92 -27.18
C THR A 433 -10.20 -48.44 -26.20
N ARG A 434 -9.90 -48.30 -24.90
CA ARG A 434 -10.82 -47.75 -23.90
C ARG A 434 -10.75 -46.23 -23.76
N SER A 435 -9.62 -45.62 -24.13
CA SER A 435 -9.42 -44.16 -24.06
C SER A 435 -9.97 -43.38 -25.28
N GLY A 436 -10.58 -44.05 -26.26
CA GLY A 436 -11.19 -43.42 -27.44
C GLY A 436 -12.63 -42.89 -27.27
N SER A 437 -13.17 -42.87 -26.04
CA SER A 437 -14.60 -42.59 -25.78
C SER A 437 -14.84 -41.58 -24.64
N LEU A 438 -13.97 -40.59 -24.48
CA LEU A 438 -14.17 -39.46 -23.54
C LEU A 438 -13.76 -38.12 -24.16
N LEU A 439 -14.14 -37.89 -25.42
CA LEU A 439 -14.31 -36.54 -25.95
C LEU A 439 -15.82 -36.29 -26.03
N PRO A 440 -16.41 -35.44 -25.16
CA PRO A 440 -17.69 -34.83 -25.50
C PRO A 440 -17.46 -33.94 -26.73
N ALA A 441 -18.43 -33.98 -27.65
CA ALA A 441 -18.48 -33.11 -28.82
C ALA A 441 -18.42 -31.63 -28.41
N PRO A 442 -17.90 -30.74 -29.28
CA PRO A 442 -18.01 -29.30 -29.07
C PRO A 442 -19.47 -28.91 -29.30
N ASP A 443 -20.24 -28.78 -28.22
CA ASP A 443 -21.54 -28.11 -28.29
C ASP A 443 -21.32 -26.60 -28.33
N ASP A 444 -21.67 -26.04 -29.48
CA ASP A 444 -22.07 -24.66 -29.67
C ASP A 444 -23.12 -24.27 -28.61
N ALA A 445 -22.74 -23.43 -27.65
CA ALA A 445 -23.68 -22.61 -26.88
C ALA A 445 -22.99 -21.39 -26.26
N PHE A 446 -22.44 -20.50 -27.10
CA PHE A 446 -22.39 -19.08 -26.74
C PHE A 446 -23.83 -18.54 -26.76
N ALA A 447 -24.52 -18.65 -25.63
CA ALA A 447 -25.70 -17.84 -25.33
C ALA A 447 -25.36 -16.91 -24.15
N PRO A 448 -25.50 -15.59 -24.29
CA PRO A 448 -25.25 -14.66 -23.19
C PRO A 448 -26.33 -14.81 -22.12
N VAL A 449 -25.91 -15.10 -20.88
CA VAL A 449 -26.78 -15.11 -19.70
C VAL A 449 -27.21 -13.66 -19.40
N PRO A 450 -28.51 -13.33 -19.35
CA PRO A 450 -28.96 -12.02 -18.90
C PRO A 450 -28.84 -11.90 -17.36
N PRO A 451 -28.62 -10.67 -16.83
CA PRO A 451 -28.35 -10.47 -15.41
C PRO A 451 -29.56 -10.80 -14.51
N PRO A 452 -29.32 -11.18 -13.24
CA PRO A 452 -30.39 -11.47 -12.29
C PRO A 452 -31.23 -10.23 -11.99
N ARG A 453 -32.56 -10.34 -12.15
CA ARG A 453 -33.53 -9.34 -11.73
C ARG A 453 -33.62 -9.30 -10.20
N SER A 454 -33.47 -8.11 -9.62
CA SER A 454 -33.78 -7.83 -8.21
C SER A 454 -35.28 -8.03 -7.92
N PRO A 455 -35.67 -8.45 -6.70
CA PRO A 455 -37.07 -8.49 -6.31
C PRO A 455 -37.59 -7.07 -6.08
N SER A 456 -38.42 -6.59 -7.01
CA SER A 456 -39.28 -5.43 -6.81
C SER A 456 -40.39 -5.79 -5.83
N GLY A 457 -40.28 -5.27 -4.59
CA GLY A 457 -41.40 -5.22 -3.67
C GLY A 457 -42.51 -4.35 -4.26
N ASN A 458 -43.66 -4.95 -4.52
CA ASN A 458 -44.84 -4.22 -4.95
C ASN A 458 -45.78 -4.05 -3.75
N ARG A 459 -45.92 -2.79 -3.34
CA ARG A 459 -47.11 -2.26 -2.66
C ARG A 459 -48.38 -2.62 -3.43
N ARG A 460 -49.47 -2.80 -2.70
CA ARG A 460 -50.85 -2.38 -3.05
C ARG A 460 -51.78 -2.71 -1.86
N PRO A 461 -52.98 -2.13 -1.79
CA PRO A 461 -53.45 -0.82 -2.27
C PRO A 461 -53.47 0.24 -1.16
#